data_AF-A0AAR2LFY9-F1
#
_entry.id   AF-A0AAR2LFY9-F1
#
_cell.length_a   1.000
_cell.length_b   1.000
_cell.length_c   1.000
_cell.angle_alpha   90.00
_cell.angle_beta   90.00
_cell.angle_gamma   90.00
#
_symmetry.space_group_name_H-M   'P 1'
#
loop_
_entity.id
_entity.type
_entity.pdbx_description
1 polymer ?
#
loop_
_entity_poly.entity_id
_entity_poly.type
_entity_poly.pdbx_seq_one_letter_code
_entity_poly.pdbx_strand_id
1 'polypeptide(L)' 'KCRITKPTLYLKLALTVERIKERVEEKEGIPPQQQRLIYSGKQMNDEKTASDYKIQGGSVLHLVLALRGGGIIY' A
#
# COMPACT_ATOMS: atom_id res chain seq x y z
N LYS A 1 -12.82 -3.87 13.67
CA LYS A 1 -11.40 -3.71 14.08
C LYS A 1 -10.55 -3.62 12.82
N CYS A 2 -10.18 -2.41 12.40
CA CYS A 2 -9.32 -2.22 11.23
C CYS A 2 -7.92 -2.72 11.58
N ARG A 3 -7.45 -3.79 10.95
CA ARG A 3 -6.09 -4.28 11.13
C ARG A 3 -5.18 -3.37 10.32
N ILE A 4 -4.57 -2.38 10.98
CA ILE A 4 -3.55 -1.52 10.38
C ILE A 4 -2.27 -2.35 10.35
N THR A 5 -1.99 -2.98 9.21
CA THR A 5 -0.66 -3.55 8.99
C THR A 5 0.30 -2.40 8.73
N LYS A 6 1.48 -2.43 9.35
CA LYS A 6 2.58 -1.51 9.07
C LYS A 6 3.49 -2.17 8.02
N PRO A 7 3.25 -2.01 6.71
CA PRO A 7 4.21 -2.45 5.72
C PRO A 7 5.44 -1.54 5.77
N THR A 8 6.45 -1.92 6.56
CA THR A 8 7.84 -1.45 6.41
C THR A 8 8.44 -2.04 5.13
N LEU A 9 7.83 -1.76 3.99
CA LEU A 9 8.42 -2.07 2.70
C LEU A 9 9.47 -1.00 2.41
N TYR A 10 10.70 -1.43 2.16
CA TYR A 10 11.77 -0.56 1.69
C TYR A 10 11.47 -0.16 0.24
N LEU A 11 10.59 0.82 0.08
CA LEU A 11 10.19 1.31 -1.23
C LEU A 11 11.31 2.16 -1.79
N LYS A 12 11.84 1.73 -2.93
CA LYS A 12 12.72 2.57 -3.75
C LYS A 12 11.89 3.74 -4.27
N LEU A 13 12.37 4.97 -4.04
CA LEU A 13 11.72 6.22 -4.48
C LEU A 13 11.35 6.24 -5.97
N ALA A 14 12.00 5.42 -6.81
CA ALA A 14 11.73 5.34 -8.25
C ALA A 14 10.49 4.50 -8.62
N LEU A 15 9.77 3.92 -7.65
CA LEU A 15 8.63 3.04 -7.94
C LEU A 15 7.31 3.81 -7.99
N THR A 16 6.45 3.40 -8.92
CA THR A 16 5.05 3.86 -9.02
C THR A 16 4.19 3.23 -7.92
N VAL A 17 3.04 3.85 -7.61
CA VAL A 17 2.08 3.33 -6.62
C VAL A 17 1.55 1.96 -7.02
N GLU A 18 1.34 1.72 -8.31
CA GLU A 18 0.97 0.41 -8.84
C GLU A 18 2.01 -0.66 -8.44
N ARG A 19 3.31 -0.39 -8.65
CA ARG A 19 4.39 -1.31 -8.27
C ARG A 19 4.44 -1.58 -6.76
N ILE A 20 4.09 -0.59 -5.94
CA ILE A 20 3.99 -0.74 -4.49
C ILE A 20 2.87 -1.74 -4.16
N LYS A 21 1.71 -1.63 -4.80
CA LYS A 21 0.59 -2.54 -4.57
C LYS A 21 0.90 -3.96 -5.01
N GLU A 22 1.60 -4.15 -6.13
CA GLU A 22 2.08 -5.48 -6.57
C GLU A 22 2.99 -6.12 -5.52
N ARG A 23 3.93 -5.35 -4.95
CA ARG A 23 4.82 -5.86 -3.89
C ARG A 23 4.09 -6.19 -2.60
N VAL A 24 3.06 -5.41 -2.26
CA VAL A 24 2.18 -5.70 -1.13
C VAL A 24 1.37 -6.96 -1.41
N GLU A 25 0.87 -7.16 -2.63
CA GLU A 25 0.16 -8.38 -3.03
C GLU A 25 1.05 -9.62 -2.90
N GLU A 26 2.30 -9.56 -3.39
CA GLU A 26 3.26 -10.66 -3.28
C GLU A 26 3.59 -11.03 -1.81
N LYS A 27 3.53 -10.04 -0.90
CA LYS A 27 3.88 -10.24 0.52
C LYS A 27 2.71 -10.66 1.39
N GLU A 28 1.55 -10.03 1.19
CA GLU A 28 0.36 -10.23 2.03
C GLU A 28 -0.70 -11.12 1.35
N GLY A 29 -0.60 -11.36 0.04
CA GLY A 29 -1.57 -12.12 -0.76
C GLY A 29 -2.85 -11.35 -1.09
N ILE A 30 -2.80 -10.02 -1.09
CA ILE A 30 -4.00 -9.17 -1.16
C ILE A 30 -4.01 -8.43 -2.51
N PRO A 31 -5.09 -8.47 -3.30
CA PRO A 31 -5.15 -7.83 -4.60
C PRO A 31 -5.16 -6.30 -4.47
N PRO A 32 -4.56 -5.57 -5.42
CA PRO A 32 -4.40 -4.11 -5.41
C PRO A 32 -5.72 -3.36 -5.29
N GLN A 33 -6.81 -3.96 -5.78
CA GLN A 33 -8.15 -3.39 -5.73
C GLN A 33 -8.72 -3.31 -4.31
N GLN A 34 -8.26 -4.16 -3.40
CA GLN A 34 -8.68 -4.17 -1.99
C GLN A 34 -7.70 -3.42 -1.07
N GLN A 35 -6.54 -3.04 -1.57
CA GLN A 35 -5.53 -2.29 -0.84
C GLN A 35 -5.81 -0.78 -0.88
N ARG A 36 -5.93 -0.15 0.29
CA ARG A 36 -5.88 1.32 0.41
C ARG A 36 -4.57 1.73 1.07
N LEU A 37 -3.72 2.39 0.29
CA LEU A 37 -2.49 3.00 0.78
C LEU A 37 -2.81 4.41 1.31
N ILE A 38 -2.50 4.65 2.57
CA ILE A 38 -2.66 5.95 3.23
C ILE A 38 -1.27 6.43 3.65
N TYR A 39 -0.91 7.61 3.18
CA TYR A 39 0.35 8.28 3.51
C TYR A 39 0.09 9.68 4.04
N SER A 40 0.66 10.00 5.20
CA SER A 40 0.47 11.32 5.84
C SER A 40 -1.01 11.71 6.00
N GLY A 41 -1.88 10.73 6.29
CA GLY A 41 -3.32 10.94 6.40
C GLY A 41 -4.07 11.13 5.06
N LYS A 42 -3.38 11.05 3.92
CA LYS A 42 -3.98 11.15 2.59
C LYS A 42 -3.93 9.81 1.86
N GLN A 43 -5.03 9.42 1.24
CA GLN A 43 -5.06 8.25 0.38
C GLN A 43 -4.20 8.50 -0.85
N MET A 44 -3.32 7.55 -1.17
CA MET A 44 -2.53 7.58 -2.39
C MET A 44 -3.36 7.08 -3.56
N ASN A 45 -3.21 7.77 -4.70
CA ASN A 45 -3.81 7.38 -5.97
C ASN A 45 -2.75 6.79 -6.90
N ASP A 46 -3.14 5.80 -7.70
CA ASP A 46 -2.27 5.05 -8.63
C ASP A 46 -1.66 5.93 -9.73
N GLU A 47 -2.40 6.96 -10.11
CA GLU A 47 -2.04 7.99 -11.11
C GLU A 47 -0.94 8.95 -10.64
N LYS A 48 -0.42 8.78 -9.41
CA LYS A 48 0.69 9.57 -8.86
C LYS A 48 1.84 8.67 -8.42
N THR A 49 3.07 9.12 -8.65
CA THR A 49 4.29 8.40 -8.25
C THR A 49 4.57 8.59 -6.76
N ALA A 50 5.24 7.62 -6.12
CA ALA A 50 5.68 7.74 -4.73
C ALA A 50 6.56 8.99 -4.48
N SER A 51 7.32 9.41 -5.49
CA SER A 51 8.10 10.65 -5.50
C SER A 51 7.24 11.92 -5.36
N ASP A 52 6.04 11.95 -5.94
CA ASP A 52 5.10 13.10 -5.85
C ASP A 52 4.64 13.30 -4.41
N TYR A 53 4.48 12.20 -3.68
CA TYR A 53 4.14 12.20 -2.26
C TYR A 53 5.35 12.38 -1.34
N LYS A 54 6.56 12.60 -1.88
CA LYS A 54 7.81 12.72 -1.12
C LYS A 54 8.04 11.54 -0.17
N ILE A 55 7.69 10.33 -0.61
CA ILE A 55 7.93 9.11 0.17
C ILE A 55 9.43 8.83 0.14
N GLN A 56 10.09 9.00 1.28
CA GLN A 56 11.50 8.64 1.43
C GLN A 56 11.65 7.19 1.87
N GLY A 57 12.81 6.58 1.58
CA GLY A 57 13.11 5.23 2.07
C GLY A 57 13.07 5.22 3.59
N GLY A 58 12.05 4.58 4.17
CA GLY A 58 11.77 4.59 5.62
C GLY A 58 10.47 5.28 6.02
N SER A 59 9.77 5.92 5.08
CA SER A 59 8.43 6.45 5.28
C SER A 59 7.44 5.34 5.69
N VAL A 60 6.61 5.62 6.71
CA VAL A 60 5.57 4.69 7.16
C VAL A 60 4.32 4.87 6.30
N LEU A 61 3.94 3.81 5.60
CA LEU A 61 2.67 3.73 4.88
C LEU A 61 1.67 2.96 5.73
N HIS A 62 0.45 3.48 5.83
CA HIS A 62 -0.65 2.77 6.44
C HIS A 62 -1.42 2.04 5.36
N LEU A 63 -1.34 0.71 5.39
CA LEU A 63 -2.17 -0.13 4.55
C LEU A 63 -3.48 -0.41 5.28
N VAL A 64 -4.60 -0.06 4.64
CA VAL A 64 -5.94 -0.38 5.12
C VAL A 64 -6.60 -1.30 4.10
N LEU A 65 -7.14 -2.40 4.58
CA LEU A 65 -7.85 -3.35 3.75
C LEU A 65 -9.32 -2.96 3.66
N ALA A 66 -9.82 -2.78 2.45
CA ALA A 66 -11.24 -2.66 2.19
C ALA A 66 -11.87 -4.06 2.14
N LEU A 67 -11.85 -4.77 3.28
CA LEU A 67 -12.53 -6.06 3.40
C LEU A 67 -14.02 -5.81 3.64
N ARG A 68 -14.85 -6.05 2.62
CA ARG A 68 -16.19 -6.60 2.86
C ARG A 68 -15.92 -8.07 3.20
N GLY A 69 -16.19 -8.47 4.45
CA GLY A 69 -15.63 -9.67 5.07
C GLY A 69 -15.62 -10.94 4.22
N GLY A 70 -14.51 -11.67 4.26
CA GLY A 70 -14.33 -12.96 3.57
C GLY A 70 -12.93 -13.03 2.99
N GLY A 71 -12.07 -13.86 3.58
CA GLY A 71 -10.69 -14.04 3.16
C GLY A 71 -10.57 -14.38 1.67
N ILE A 72 -9.54 -13.83 1.08
CA ILE A 72 -9.01 -14.24 -0.21
C ILE A 72 -7.88 -15.20 0.14
N ILE A 73 -8.16 -16.47 -0.10
CA ILE A 73 -7.23 -17.59 0.00
C ILE A 73 -7.01 -18.00 -1.45
N TYR A 74 -5.77 -17.90 -1.93
CA TYR A 74 -5.27 -18.66 -3.08
C TYR A 74 -3.92 -19.24 -2.68
#